data_AF-A0AAX3ZUA9-F1
#
_entry.id   AF-A0AAX3ZUA9-F1
#
_cell.length_a   1.000
_cell.length_b   1.000
_cell.length_c   1.000
_cell.angle_alpha   90.00
_cell.angle_beta   90.00
_cell.angle_gamma   90.00
#
_symmetry.space_group_name_H-M   'P 1'
#
loop_
_entity.id
_entity.type
_entity.pdbx_description
1 polymer ?
#
loop_
_entity_poly.entity_id
_entity_poly.type
_entity_poly.pdbx_seq_one_letter_code
_entity_poly.pdbx_strand_id
1 'polypeptide(L)'
;MEPPTSLARTLGRLDKAVAEQGLVRSDFVDPPALAARTALPESVVRDLLEGRRPPDDTVNARVCARIKALSDAYLRRHGKVMRDLAAEVSARTGISEVWARAVCDGKKVPNVALLHHLVGFFGVEGGESFFTAPADEALDRVLLPVVRKLEHPELGPGAALREVDPVSALLDRYGVVSADLRLHGSVPRAQLERILEGVLRSVVPQEGDGER
;
A
#
# COMPACT_ATOMS: atom_id res chain seq x y z
N MET A 1 -17.14 20.26 15.72
CA MET A 1 -17.02 18.88 15.19
C MET A 1 -15.61 18.80 14.62
N GLU A 2 -14.68 18.17 15.32
CA GLU A 2 -13.31 18.00 14.80
C GLU A 2 -13.36 17.16 13.53
N PRO A 3 -12.60 17.51 12.48
CA PRO A 3 -12.57 16.70 11.27
C PRO A 3 -12.13 15.27 11.64
N PRO A 4 -12.78 14.22 11.10
CA PRO A 4 -12.40 12.86 11.38
C PRO A 4 -10.92 12.67 11.03
N THR A 5 -10.17 12.02 11.93
CA THR A 5 -8.76 11.69 11.70
C THR A 5 -8.60 10.92 10.39
N SER A 6 -7.41 10.99 9.77
CA SER A 6 -7.14 10.33 8.48
C SER A 6 -7.53 8.85 8.52
N LEU A 7 -7.17 8.17 9.62
CA LEU A 7 -7.51 6.77 9.85
C LEU A 7 -9.03 6.51 9.87
N ALA A 8 -9.82 7.31 10.59
CA ALA A 8 -11.27 7.12 10.66
C ALA A 8 -11.93 7.22 9.28
N ARG A 9 -11.45 8.15 8.44
CA ARG A 9 -11.89 8.27 7.04
C ARG A 9 -11.50 7.04 6.23
N THR A 10 -10.29 6.53 6.38
CA THR A 10 -9.80 5.33 5.68
C THR A 10 -10.58 4.08 6.09
N LEU A 11 -10.91 3.93 7.38
CA LEU A 11 -11.76 2.82 7.85
C LEU A 11 -13.19 2.91 7.28
N GLY A 12 -13.78 4.11 7.25
CA GLY A 12 -15.09 4.30 6.62
C GLY A 12 -15.11 3.96 5.13
N ARG A 13 -14.02 4.29 4.41
CA ARG A 13 -13.85 3.91 2.99
C ARG A 13 -13.68 2.40 2.82
N LEU A 14 -12.90 1.77 3.70
CA LEU A 14 -12.75 0.32 3.73
C LEU A 14 -14.11 -0.37 3.91
N ASP A 15 -14.87 0.03 4.92
CA ASP A 15 -16.18 -0.56 5.22
C ASP A 15 -17.15 -0.39 4.06
N LYS A 16 -17.17 0.80 3.46
CA LYS A 16 -17.98 1.07 2.28
C LYS A 16 -17.59 0.15 1.11
N ALA A 17 -16.30 0.05 0.78
CA ALA A 17 -15.84 -0.77 -0.34
C ALA A 17 -16.11 -2.27 -0.13
N VAL A 18 -15.94 -2.75 1.10
CA VAL A 18 -16.26 -4.14 1.48
C VAL A 18 -17.76 -4.42 1.35
N ALA A 19 -18.60 -3.51 1.86
CA ALA A 19 -20.06 -3.64 1.78
C ALA A 19 -20.59 -3.60 0.33
N GLU A 20 -20.07 -2.68 -0.50
CA GLU A 20 -20.45 -2.54 -1.91
C GLU A 20 -20.11 -3.78 -2.75
N GLN A 21 -19.10 -4.54 -2.36
CA GLN A 21 -18.64 -5.74 -3.08
C GLN A 21 -19.08 -7.05 -2.42
N GLY A 22 -19.81 -7.00 -1.30
CA GLY A 22 -20.23 -8.19 -0.56
C GLY A 22 -19.07 -9.02 -0.01
N LEU A 23 -17.93 -8.39 0.27
CA LEU A 23 -16.71 -9.04 0.75
C LEU A 23 -16.71 -9.17 2.29
N VAL A 24 -15.79 -9.98 2.82
CA VAL A 24 -15.58 -10.09 4.26
C VAL A 24 -14.37 -9.24 4.68
N ARG A 25 -14.55 -8.35 5.64
CA ARG A 25 -13.50 -7.42 6.10
C ARG A 25 -12.23 -8.14 6.59
N SER A 26 -12.37 -9.30 7.24
CA SER A 26 -11.24 -10.09 7.76
C SER A 26 -10.29 -10.57 6.68
N ASP A 27 -10.74 -10.66 5.42
CA ASP A 27 -9.90 -11.10 4.30
C ASP A 27 -8.88 -10.03 3.89
N PHE A 28 -9.11 -8.77 4.29
CA PHE A 28 -8.29 -7.61 3.94
C PHE A 28 -7.63 -6.96 5.16
N VAL A 29 -8.14 -7.25 6.35
CA VAL A 29 -7.66 -6.69 7.62
C VAL A 29 -7.29 -7.83 8.56
N ASP A 30 -6.01 -8.15 8.57
CA ASP A 30 -5.39 -9.09 9.52
C ASP A 30 -4.58 -8.32 10.57
N PRO A 31 -5.06 -8.19 11.83
CA PRO A 31 -4.37 -7.41 12.86
C PRO A 31 -2.93 -7.86 13.13
N PRO A 32 -2.60 -9.17 13.26
CA PRO A 32 -1.22 -9.65 13.28
C PRO A 32 -0.34 -9.15 12.13
N ALA A 33 -0.78 -9.26 10.87
CA ALA A 33 0.00 -8.77 9.73
C ALA A 33 0.16 -7.24 9.74
N LEU A 34 -0.87 -6.51 10.15
CA LEU A 34 -0.82 -5.04 10.29
C LEU A 34 0.13 -4.62 11.42
N ALA A 35 0.14 -5.33 12.55
CA ALA A 35 1.08 -5.11 13.64
C ALA A 35 2.53 -5.32 13.18
N ALA A 36 2.79 -6.39 12.42
CA ALA A 36 4.11 -6.63 11.83
C ALA A 36 4.54 -5.52 10.86
N ARG A 37 3.62 -5.04 9.99
CA ARG A 37 3.91 -3.98 9.00
C ARG A 37 4.08 -2.59 9.63
N THR A 38 3.49 -2.34 10.79
CA THR A 38 3.54 -1.03 11.48
C THR A 38 4.53 -0.98 12.65
N ALA A 39 5.05 -2.14 13.05
CA ALA A 39 5.81 -2.32 14.29
C ALA A 39 5.05 -1.83 15.55
N LEU A 40 3.71 -1.89 15.52
CA LEU A 40 2.84 -1.59 16.66
C LEU A 40 2.46 -2.88 17.41
N PRO A 41 2.14 -2.80 18.71
CA PRO A 41 1.50 -3.91 19.42
C PRO A 41 0.18 -4.29 18.76
N GLU A 42 -0.11 -5.59 18.69
CA GLU A 42 -1.36 -6.09 18.08
C GLU A 42 -2.61 -5.56 18.78
N SER A 43 -2.58 -5.41 20.10
CA SER A 43 -3.67 -4.81 20.87
C SER A 43 -3.96 -3.38 20.41
N VAL A 44 -2.93 -2.55 20.22
CA VAL A 44 -3.07 -1.18 19.72
C VAL A 44 -3.67 -1.18 18.32
N VAL A 45 -3.23 -2.10 17.45
CA VAL A 45 -3.82 -2.22 16.10
C VAL A 45 -5.31 -2.58 16.18
N ARG A 46 -5.69 -3.55 17.02
CA ARG A 46 -7.10 -3.92 17.22
C ARG A 46 -7.93 -2.75 17.74
N ASP A 47 -7.42 -2.03 18.75
CA ASP A 47 -8.05 -0.83 19.31
C ASP A 47 -8.32 0.22 18.23
N LEU A 48 -7.32 0.50 17.40
CA LEU A 48 -7.41 1.50 16.33
C LEU A 48 -8.38 1.06 15.22
N LEU A 49 -8.41 -0.23 14.87
CA LEU A 49 -9.36 -0.78 13.89
C LEU A 49 -10.81 -0.69 14.37
N GLU A 50 -11.03 -0.71 15.69
CA GLU A 50 -12.32 -0.48 16.35
C GLU A 50 -12.65 1.02 16.53
N GLY A 51 -11.78 1.92 16.07
CA GLY A 51 -11.97 3.36 16.19
C GLY A 51 -11.69 3.93 17.58
N ARG A 52 -11.01 3.18 18.46
CA ARG A 52 -10.53 3.72 19.74
C ARG A 52 -9.44 4.75 19.51
N ARG A 53 -9.19 5.59 20.52
CA ARG A 53 -8.14 6.61 20.49
C ARG A 53 -6.75 5.96 20.47
N PRO A 54 -5.79 6.54 19.73
CA PRO A 54 -4.40 6.10 19.80
C PRO A 54 -3.81 6.29 21.20
N PRO A 55 -2.77 5.51 21.56
CA PRO A 55 -2.04 5.71 22.81
C PRO A 55 -1.36 7.07 22.83
N ASP A 56 -1.35 7.72 24.00
CA ASP A 56 -0.70 9.01 24.24
C ASP A 56 0.79 8.81 24.55
N ASP A 57 1.52 8.32 23.55
CA ASP A 57 2.95 8.04 23.66
C ASP A 57 3.79 9.26 23.25
N THR A 58 4.96 9.42 23.88
CA THR A 58 5.96 10.37 23.39
C THR A 58 6.63 9.86 22.09
N VAL A 59 7.18 10.77 21.28
CA VAL A 59 7.95 10.40 20.07
C VAL A 59 9.07 9.40 20.41
N ASN A 60 9.81 9.65 21.50
CA ASN A 60 10.91 8.81 21.94
C ASN A 60 10.46 7.40 22.32
N ALA A 61 9.32 7.27 23.04
CA ALA A 61 8.76 5.98 23.39
C ALA A 61 8.37 5.18 22.13
N ARG A 62 7.74 5.82 21.14
CA ARG A 62 7.39 5.19 19.87
C ARG A 62 8.61 4.70 19.09
N VAL A 63 9.65 5.55 19.00
CA VAL A 63 10.91 5.19 18.31
C VAL A 63 11.52 3.94 18.94
N CYS A 64 11.69 3.95 20.26
CA CYS A 64 12.26 2.81 21.00
C CYS A 64 11.43 1.53 20.83
N ALA A 65 10.11 1.62 20.97
CA ALA A 65 9.21 0.48 20.86
C ALA A 65 9.26 -0.15 19.46
N ARG A 66 9.24 0.67 18.40
CA ARG A 66 9.29 0.20 17.02
C ARG A 66 10.64 -0.43 16.65
N ILE A 67 11.75 0.17 17.09
CA ILE A 67 13.09 -0.42 16.89
C ILE A 67 13.17 -1.79 17.59
N LYS A 68 12.65 -1.89 18.81
CA LYS A 68 12.59 -3.17 19.52
C LYS A 68 11.75 -4.20 18.76
N ALA A 69 10.56 -3.83 18.29
CA ALA A 69 9.69 -4.72 17.54
C ALA A 69 10.36 -5.23 16.24
N LEU A 70 11.04 -4.36 15.49
CA LEU A 70 11.82 -4.76 14.31
C LEU A 70 13.00 -5.66 14.67
N SER A 71 13.70 -5.36 15.77
CA SER A 71 14.81 -6.17 16.25
C SER A 71 14.35 -7.58 16.62
N ASP A 72 13.26 -7.70 17.40
CA ASP A 72 12.67 -8.98 17.80
C ASP A 72 12.16 -9.77 16.57
N ALA A 73 11.61 -9.09 15.57
CA ALA A 73 11.20 -9.71 14.31
C ALA A 73 12.40 -10.21 13.48
N TYR A 74 13.46 -9.40 13.39
CA TYR A 74 14.70 -9.74 12.70
C TYR A 74 15.37 -10.97 13.33
N LEU A 75 15.52 -10.98 14.66
CA LEU A 75 16.12 -12.10 15.39
C LEU A 75 15.35 -13.40 15.17
N ARG A 76 14.01 -13.36 15.26
CA ARG A 76 13.15 -14.52 14.98
C ARG A 76 13.28 -15.01 13.55
N ARG A 77 13.24 -14.10 12.56
CA ARG A 77 13.32 -14.45 11.14
C ARG A 77 14.66 -15.09 10.76
N HIS A 78 15.75 -14.63 11.36
CA HIS A 78 17.10 -15.08 11.02
C HIS A 78 17.67 -16.12 11.99
N GLY A 79 16.94 -16.49 13.05
CA GLY A 79 17.43 -17.42 14.08
C GLY A 79 18.67 -16.91 14.81
N LYS A 80 18.83 -15.58 14.94
CA LYS A 80 20.01 -14.93 15.53
C LYS A 80 19.76 -14.54 16.97
N VAL A 81 20.85 -14.29 17.71
CA VAL A 81 20.77 -13.69 19.05
C VAL A 81 21.10 -12.19 19.02
N MET A 82 20.70 -11.47 20.06
CA MET A 82 20.89 -10.01 20.16
C MET A 82 22.36 -9.58 20.00
N ARG A 83 23.32 -10.41 20.42
CA ARG A 83 24.75 -10.15 20.21
C ARG A 83 25.08 -10.00 18.72
N ASP A 84 24.56 -10.90 17.88
CA ASP A 84 24.88 -10.92 16.45
C ASP A 84 24.26 -9.71 15.75
N LEU A 85 23.00 -9.36 16.09
CA LEU A 85 22.34 -8.14 15.61
C LEU A 85 23.12 -6.88 16.01
N ALA A 86 23.55 -6.79 17.27
CA ALA A 86 24.31 -5.64 17.75
C ALA A 86 25.65 -5.48 17.02
N ALA A 87 26.35 -6.58 16.73
CA ALA A 87 27.57 -6.58 15.94
C ALA A 87 27.32 -6.10 14.49
N GLU A 88 26.24 -6.58 13.85
CA GLU A 88 25.89 -6.16 12.48
C GLU A 88 25.51 -4.68 12.38
N VAL A 89 24.72 -4.18 13.35
CA VAL A 89 24.35 -2.77 13.41
C VAL A 89 25.59 -1.91 13.70
N SER A 90 26.44 -2.33 14.64
CA SER A 90 27.71 -1.67 14.93
C SER A 90 28.58 -1.56 13.69
N ALA A 91 28.79 -2.68 12.97
CA ALA A 91 29.62 -2.72 11.76
C ALA A 91 29.11 -1.79 10.65
N ARG A 92 27.77 -1.63 10.50
CA ARG A 92 27.20 -0.77 9.46
C ARG A 92 27.11 0.70 9.83
N THR A 93 27.06 1.03 11.12
CA THR A 93 26.77 2.40 11.60
C THR A 93 27.97 3.06 12.29
N GLY A 94 29.01 2.30 12.64
CA GLY A 94 30.22 2.81 13.29
C GLY A 94 30.05 3.10 14.79
N ILE A 95 28.88 2.81 15.39
CA ILE A 95 28.68 2.91 16.85
C ILE A 95 29.25 1.68 17.55
N SER A 96 29.46 1.76 18.87
CA SER A 96 29.88 0.58 19.66
C SER A 96 28.78 -0.49 19.74
N GLU A 97 29.16 -1.77 19.83
CA GLU A 97 28.21 -2.88 19.98
C GLU A 97 27.33 -2.75 21.23
N VAL A 98 27.86 -2.19 22.32
CA VAL A 98 27.09 -1.95 23.55
C VAL A 98 25.97 -0.93 23.29
N TRP A 99 26.28 0.15 22.55
CA TRP A 99 25.28 1.14 22.16
C TRP A 99 24.27 0.57 21.17
N ALA A 100 24.73 -0.17 20.16
CA ALA A 100 23.88 -0.86 19.19
C ALA A 100 22.88 -1.78 19.88
N ARG A 101 23.35 -2.59 20.84
CA ARG A 101 22.50 -3.45 21.67
C ARG A 101 21.46 -2.65 22.44
N ALA A 102 21.85 -1.57 23.09
CA ALA A 102 20.91 -0.75 23.87
C ALA A 102 19.83 -0.10 22.99
N VAL A 103 20.18 0.30 21.76
CA VAL A 103 19.22 0.81 20.77
C VAL A 103 18.29 -0.30 20.28
N CYS A 104 18.83 -1.47 19.91
CA CYS A 104 18.02 -2.62 19.45
C CYS A 104 17.10 -3.18 20.54
N ASP A 105 17.52 -3.10 21.81
CA ASP A 105 16.69 -3.43 22.98
C ASP A 105 15.60 -2.38 23.26
N GLY A 106 15.57 -1.25 22.54
CA GLY A 106 14.64 -0.13 22.78
C GLY A 106 14.93 0.66 24.06
N LYS A 107 16.14 0.54 24.64
CA LYS A 107 16.53 1.23 25.89
C LYS A 107 17.15 2.61 25.65
N LYS A 108 17.58 2.88 24.41
CA LYS A 108 18.20 4.16 24.02
C LYS A 108 17.56 4.68 22.75
N VAL A 109 17.29 5.99 22.76
CA VAL A 109 16.79 6.72 21.59
C VAL A 109 17.99 6.99 20.68
N PRO A 110 17.98 6.52 19.41
CA PRO A 110 19.01 6.87 18.46
C PRO A 110 18.89 8.35 18.05
N ASN A 111 20.01 8.95 17.64
CA ASN A 111 19.96 10.23 16.95
C ASN A 111 19.42 10.06 15.51
N VAL A 112 19.16 11.17 14.83
CA VAL A 112 18.57 11.16 13.47
C VAL A 112 19.44 10.40 12.47
N ALA A 113 20.77 10.56 12.52
CA ALA A 113 21.68 9.85 11.62
C ALA A 113 21.61 8.33 11.80
N LEU A 114 21.61 7.85 13.04
CA LEU A 114 21.46 6.43 13.34
C LEU A 114 20.07 5.92 12.94
N LEU A 115 19.01 6.71 13.17
CA LEU A 115 17.66 6.34 12.73
C LEU A 115 17.58 6.14 11.21
N HIS A 116 18.22 7.02 10.43
CA HIS A 116 18.34 6.88 8.98
C HIS A 116 19.04 5.58 8.57
N HIS A 117 20.14 5.22 9.23
CA HIS A 117 20.80 3.94 8.97
C HIS A 117 19.93 2.73 9.32
N LEU A 118 19.15 2.81 10.41
CA LEU A 118 18.22 1.74 10.80
C LEU A 118 17.08 1.56 9.80
N VAL A 119 16.65 2.62 9.10
CA VAL A 119 15.69 2.52 8.00
C VAL A 119 16.22 1.54 6.94
N GLY A 120 17.46 1.78 6.47
CA GLY A 120 18.10 0.93 5.48
C GLY A 120 18.44 -0.46 6.00
N PHE A 121 18.84 -0.58 7.28
CA PHE A 121 19.17 -1.86 7.90
C PHE A 121 17.96 -2.82 7.93
N PHE A 122 16.81 -2.33 8.39
CA PHE A 122 15.60 -3.14 8.53
C PHE A 122 14.73 -3.16 7.27
N GLY A 123 15.05 -2.34 6.26
CA GLY A 123 14.28 -2.27 5.02
C GLY A 123 12.87 -1.72 5.22
N VAL A 124 12.70 -0.72 6.10
CA VAL A 124 11.38 -0.13 6.37
C VAL A 124 10.97 0.86 5.29
N GLU A 125 9.71 0.78 4.86
CA GLU A 125 9.11 1.74 3.95
C GLU A 125 8.66 3.00 4.70
N GLY A 126 8.78 4.17 4.05
CA GLY A 126 8.37 5.46 4.63
C GLY A 126 9.46 6.19 5.43
N GLY A 127 10.69 5.72 5.40
CA GLY A 127 11.83 6.42 6.01
C GLY A 127 11.72 6.54 7.53
N GLU A 128 12.27 7.61 8.10
CA GLU A 128 12.32 7.86 9.54
C GLU A 128 10.93 8.07 10.15
N SER A 129 9.96 8.52 9.34
CA SER A 129 8.56 8.67 9.75
C SER A 129 7.96 7.35 10.25
N PHE A 130 8.48 6.22 9.78
CA PHE A 130 8.12 4.90 10.31
C PHE A 130 8.25 4.84 11.83
N PHE A 131 9.33 5.39 12.38
CA PHE A 131 9.64 5.32 13.80
C PHE A 131 8.90 6.38 14.63
N THR A 132 8.63 7.55 14.04
CA THR A 132 8.15 8.72 14.79
C THR A 132 6.64 8.94 14.67
N ALA A 133 6.00 8.47 13.60
CA ALA A 133 4.58 8.72 13.33
C ALA A 133 3.69 8.25 14.51
N PRO A 134 2.60 8.95 14.82
CA PRO A 134 1.53 8.44 15.68
C PRO A 134 1.01 7.06 15.24
N ALA A 135 0.38 6.33 16.15
CA ALA A 135 -0.07 4.95 15.88
C ALA A 135 -1.17 4.89 14.81
N ASP A 136 -2.08 5.86 14.82
CA ASP A 136 -3.15 6.01 13.84
C ASP A 136 -2.62 6.36 12.44
N GLU A 137 -1.68 7.30 12.33
CA GLU A 137 -1.01 7.61 11.05
C GLU A 137 -0.23 6.42 10.49
N ALA A 138 0.48 5.69 11.35
CA ALA A 138 1.23 4.51 10.93
C ALA A 138 0.29 3.41 10.37
N LEU A 139 -0.86 3.19 11.02
CA LEU A 139 -1.86 2.24 10.55
C LEU A 139 -2.55 2.73 9.26
N ASP A 140 -2.90 4.02 9.19
CA ASP A 140 -3.53 4.63 8.01
C ASP A 140 -2.68 4.44 6.75
N ARG A 141 -1.36 4.73 6.85
CA ARG A 141 -0.40 4.52 5.76
C ARG A 141 -0.40 3.09 5.22
N VAL A 142 -0.56 2.10 6.09
CA VAL A 142 -0.51 0.67 5.76
C VAL A 142 -1.84 0.18 5.18
N LEU A 143 -2.96 0.78 5.57
CA LEU A 143 -4.31 0.48 5.09
C LEU A 143 -4.67 1.18 3.77
N LEU A 144 -4.15 2.37 3.51
CA LEU A 144 -4.43 3.12 2.28
C LEU A 144 -4.23 2.31 0.99
N PRO A 145 -3.13 1.54 0.81
CA PRO A 145 -2.98 0.67 -0.35
C PRO A 145 -4.03 -0.44 -0.44
N VAL A 146 -4.51 -0.95 0.70
CA VAL A 146 -5.56 -1.98 0.75
C VAL A 146 -6.89 -1.40 0.29
N VAL A 147 -7.27 -0.23 0.82
CA VAL A 147 -8.47 0.50 0.42
C VAL A 147 -8.44 0.85 -1.07
N ARG A 148 -7.31 1.36 -1.58
CA ARG A 148 -7.17 1.69 -3.01
C ARG A 148 -7.35 0.46 -3.92
N LYS A 149 -6.84 -0.71 -3.51
CA LYS A 149 -7.02 -1.96 -4.26
C LYS A 149 -8.47 -2.42 -4.28
N LEU A 150 -9.21 -2.20 -3.19
CA LEU A 150 -10.63 -2.52 -3.12
C LEU A 150 -11.47 -1.53 -3.94
N GLU A 151 -11.21 -0.23 -3.86
CA GLU A 151 -11.93 0.79 -4.62
C GLU A 151 -11.65 0.71 -6.13
N HIS A 152 -10.44 0.28 -6.50
CA HIS A 152 -10.00 0.17 -7.90
C HIS A 152 -9.39 -1.20 -8.18
N PRO A 153 -10.21 -2.27 -8.25
CA PRO A 153 -9.71 -3.62 -8.53
C PRO A 153 -9.04 -3.71 -9.91
N GLU A 154 -9.35 -2.77 -10.82
CA GLU A 154 -8.81 -2.67 -12.18
C GLU A 154 -7.41 -2.04 -12.28
N LEU A 155 -6.86 -1.53 -11.16
CA LEU A 155 -5.51 -0.97 -11.08
C LEU A 155 -4.52 -1.93 -10.38
N GLY A 156 -4.94 -3.14 -10.05
CA GLY A 156 -4.08 -4.16 -9.44
C GLY A 156 -3.15 -4.85 -10.45
N PRO A 157 -2.05 -5.48 -10.01
CA PRO A 157 -1.13 -6.24 -10.88
C PRO A 157 -1.76 -7.43 -11.61
N GLY A 158 -3.01 -7.79 -11.28
CA GLY A 158 -3.80 -8.84 -11.94
C GLY A 158 -4.98 -8.32 -12.78
N ALA A 159 -5.16 -6.99 -12.90
CA ALA A 159 -6.23 -6.41 -13.71
C ALA A 159 -6.01 -6.60 -15.22
N ALA A 160 -4.77 -6.85 -15.65
CA ALA A 160 -4.46 -7.22 -17.02
C ALA A 160 -4.98 -8.62 -17.43
N LEU A 161 -5.57 -9.40 -16.50
CA LEU A 161 -6.10 -10.74 -16.76
C LEU A 161 -7.61 -10.88 -16.54
N ARG A 162 -8.32 -9.82 -16.12
CA ARG A 162 -9.77 -9.77 -16.39
C ARG A 162 -9.88 -9.26 -17.82
N GLU A 163 -10.26 -10.15 -18.73
CA GLU A 163 -10.69 -9.83 -20.09
C GLU A 163 -11.82 -8.79 -20.03
N VAL A 164 -11.46 -7.52 -19.87
CA VAL A 164 -12.22 -6.45 -20.49
C VAL A 164 -11.93 -6.66 -21.95
N ASP A 165 -12.88 -7.30 -22.66
CA ASP A 165 -12.82 -7.47 -24.10
C ASP A 165 -12.41 -6.10 -24.69
N PRO A 166 -11.18 -5.97 -25.21
CA PRO A 166 -10.65 -4.67 -25.60
C PRO A 166 -11.49 -4.06 -26.71
N VAL A 167 -12.25 -4.89 -27.43
CA VAL A 167 -13.25 -4.46 -28.40
C VAL A 167 -14.42 -3.79 -27.70
N SER A 168 -15.02 -4.41 -26.66
CA SER A 168 -16.11 -3.81 -25.88
C SER A 168 -15.73 -2.47 -25.22
N ALA A 169 -14.52 -2.33 -24.66
CA ALA A 169 -14.05 -1.05 -24.10
C ALA A 169 -13.86 0.04 -25.16
N LEU A 170 -13.42 -0.33 -26.38
CA LEU A 170 -13.36 0.58 -27.53
C LEU A 170 -14.77 0.97 -27.99
N LEU A 171 -15.68 0.00 -28.09
CA LEU A 171 -17.06 0.22 -28.54
C LEU A 171 -17.83 1.18 -27.61
N ASP A 172 -17.61 1.08 -26.30
CA ASP A 172 -18.18 2.01 -25.30
C ASP A 172 -17.55 3.40 -25.38
N ARG A 173 -16.21 3.48 -25.49
CA ARG A 173 -15.49 4.77 -25.58
C ARG A 173 -15.89 5.60 -26.79
N TYR A 174 -16.25 4.95 -27.91
CA TYR A 174 -16.71 5.61 -29.13
C TYR A 174 -18.24 5.57 -29.30
N GLY A 175 -18.99 5.12 -28.29
CA GLY A 175 -20.46 5.17 -28.24
C GLY A 175 -21.18 4.28 -29.26
N VAL A 176 -20.51 3.27 -29.82
CA VAL A 176 -20.99 2.45 -30.94
C VAL A 176 -22.22 1.62 -30.54
N VAL A 177 -22.24 1.08 -29.31
CA VAL A 177 -23.38 0.30 -28.78
C VAL A 177 -24.65 1.16 -28.67
N SER A 178 -24.49 2.44 -28.35
CA SER A 178 -25.60 3.40 -28.27
C SER A 178 -26.06 3.95 -29.64
N ALA A 179 -25.25 3.76 -30.68
CA ALA A 179 -25.59 4.07 -32.07
C ALA A 179 -26.37 2.91 -32.71
N ASP A 180 -26.01 1.66 -32.40
CA ASP A 180 -26.69 0.45 -32.90
C ASP A 180 -28.15 0.36 -32.40
N LEU A 181 -28.40 0.69 -31.13
CA LEU A 181 -29.76 0.74 -30.54
C LEU A 181 -30.66 1.86 -31.12
N ARG A 182 -30.09 2.83 -31.86
CA ARG A 182 -30.83 3.90 -32.55
C ARG A 182 -31.01 3.66 -34.05
N LEU A 183 -30.33 2.67 -34.62
CA LEU A 183 -30.26 2.43 -36.06
C LEU A 183 -30.92 1.10 -36.43
N HIS A 184 -32.20 0.95 -36.09
CA HIS A 184 -33.08 0.08 -36.87
C HIS A 184 -33.38 0.75 -38.22
N GLY A 185 -32.47 0.60 -39.19
CA GLY A 185 -32.70 1.00 -40.57
C GLY A 185 -31.48 1.45 -41.38
N SER A 186 -30.85 0.48 -42.06
CA SER A 186 -30.01 0.61 -43.26
C SER A 186 -28.78 1.55 -43.21
N VAL A 187 -27.67 1.06 -42.66
CA VAL A 187 -26.35 1.49 -43.12
C VAL A 187 -25.96 0.57 -44.30
N PRO A 188 -25.72 1.10 -45.51
CA PRO A 188 -25.27 0.28 -46.63
C PRO A 188 -23.91 -0.33 -46.31
N ARG A 189 -23.71 -1.60 -46.68
CA ARG A 189 -22.52 -2.40 -46.35
C ARG A 189 -21.19 -1.67 -46.60
N ALA A 190 -21.09 -0.92 -47.69
CA ALA A 190 -19.91 -0.14 -48.04
C ALA A 190 -19.57 0.97 -47.03
N GLN A 191 -20.57 1.53 -46.35
CA GLN A 191 -20.38 2.57 -45.33
C GLN A 191 -19.98 1.97 -43.99
N LEU A 192 -20.49 0.78 -43.67
CA LEU A 192 -20.06 -0.02 -42.52
C LEU A 192 -18.60 -0.46 -42.67
N GLU A 193 -18.22 -0.95 -43.86
CA GLU A 193 -16.84 -1.35 -44.17
C GLU A 193 -15.87 -0.18 -44.02
N ARG A 194 -16.26 1.03 -44.45
CA ARG A 194 -15.42 2.23 -44.36
C ARG A 194 -15.25 2.77 -42.94
N ILE A 195 -16.26 2.61 -42.09
CA ILE A 195 -16.19 2.94 -40.66
C ILE A 195 -15.27 1.94 -39.94
N LEU A 196 -15.43 0.65 -40.21
CA LEU A 196 -14.58 -0.41 -39.65
C LEU A 196 -13.11 -0.27 -40.09
N GLU A 197 -12.87 0.08 -41.36
CA GLU A 197 -11.51 0.33 -41.88
C GLU A 197 -10.84 1.53 -41.19
N GLY A 198 -11.59 2.61 -40.92
CA GLY A 198 -11.09 3.77 -40.19
C GLY A 198 -10.71 3.47 -38.74
N VAL A 199 -11.52 2.66 -38.05
CA VAL A 199 -11.23 2.21 -36.68
C VAL A 199 -10.02 1.27 -36.66
N LEU A 200 -9.93 0.31 -37.58
CA LEU A 200 -8.79 -0.60 -37.64
C LEU A 200 -7.48 0.16 -37.90
N ARG A 201 -7.48 1.17 -38.79
CA ARG A 201 -6.29 2.01 -39.03
C ARG A 201 -5.91 2.93 -37.88
N SER A 202 -6.84 3.28 -36.98
CA SER A 202 -6.49 4.08 -35.80
C SER A 202 -5.85 3.27 -34.67
N VAL A 203 -5.99 1.94 -34.71
CA VAL A 203 -5.47 1.02 -33.67
C VAL A 203 -4.22 0.30 -34.15
N VAL A 204 -4.03 0.14 -35.47
CA VAL A 204 -2.77 -0.38 -36.04
C VAL A 204 -1.76 0.78 -36.14
N PRO A 205 -0.61 0.73 -35.44
CA PRO A 205 0.41 1.76 -35.58
C PRO A 205 0.90 1.80 -37.04
N GLN A 206 1.01 3.00 -37.61
CA GLN A 206 1.58 3.15 -38.94
C GLN A 206 3.04 2.69 -38.90
N GLU A 207 3.37 1.60 -39.60
CA GLU A 207 4.74 1.26 -39.93
C GLU A 207 5.31 2.41 -40.77
N GLY A 208 6.05 3.32 -40.14
CA GLY A 208 6.59 4.49 -40.84
C GLY A 208 7.26 5.59 -40.02
N ASP A 209 7.00 5.77 -38.72
CA ASP A 209 7.69 6.81 -37.92
C ASP A 209 8.84 6.22 -37.07
N GLY A 210 9.65 5.42 -37.74
CA GLY A 210 10.95 4.99 -37.29
C GLY A 210 12.01 5.40 -38.31
N GLU A 211 12.17 6.71 -38.56
CA GLU A 211 13.44 7.33 -39.00
C GLU A 211 13.29 8.86 -39.13
N ARG A 212 13.52 9.60 -38.04
CA ARG A 212 14.51 10.69 -37.87
C ARG A 212 14.23 11.55 -36.64
#